data_AF-A0A517PKH5-F1
#
_entry.id   AF-A0A517PKH5-F1
#
_cell.length_a   1.000
_cell.length_b   1.000
_cell.length_c   1.000
_cell.angle_alpha   90.00
_cell.angle_beta   90.00
_cell.angle_gamma   90.00
#
_symmetry.space_group_name_H-M   'P 1'
#
loop_
_entity.id
_entity.type
_entity.pdbx_description
1 polymer ?
#
loop_
_entity_poly.entity_id
_entity_poly.type
_entity_poly.pdbx_seq_one_letter_code
_entity_poly.pdbx_strand_id
1 'polypeptide(L)'
;MPRLSLCASIILCLHFAVADSLADEPSPGSELSSQLRKISTVASVVNTPINSKPKQIIIHLLNWHFVSRDDFATDLSDSSDSKLSEAEIEKQYYEFLDDVEAVQKEQKQILRYLIKNYEVRSVYLEGLTAKNLNAFNSFVKTLREFEVPEGNGAIDLFLKEQYRRDLMQLGVPAQLMITNELNSVIPLENSAAFKSAKPIGENGKIKVNQEAEEKREDEMLKILRKGQGISVIVLGGGHDLTDNLERMKLDSVQYIRVATNRYKKVTEN
;
A
#
# COMPACT_ATOMS: atom_id res chain seq x y z
N MET A 1 -88.24 0.94 27.77
CA MET A 1 -87.83 1.24 29.16
C MET A 1 -86.36 0.82 29.34
N PRO A 2 -85.58 1.50 30.21
CA PRO A 2 -84.32 2.24 29.96
C PRO A 2 -83.07 1.36 29.72
N ARG A 3 -82.07 1.73 28.89
CA ARG A 3 -80.95 2.73 29.01
C ARG A 3 -79.80 2.35 29.97
N LEU A 4 -78.57 2.40 29.40
CA LEU A 4 -77.21 2.52 29.98
C LEU A 4 -76.66 1.23 30.63
N SER A 5 -75.42 0.78 30.37
CA SER A 5 -74.16 1.53 30.52
C SER A 5 -73.03 0.95 29.65
N LEU A 6 -72.26 1.86 29.05
CA LEU A 6 -70.90 1.65 28.53
C LEU A 6 -69.99 1.10 29.63
N CYS A 7 -69.12 0.15 29.29
CA CYS A 7 -67.79 0.01 29.90
C CYS A 7 -66.83 -0.43 28.81
N ALA A 8 -66.12 0.55 28.24
CA ALA A 8 -65.01 0.35 27.35
C ALA A 8 -63.79 -0.08 28.19
N SER A 9 -63.35 -1.33 28.01
CA SER A 9 -62.05 -1.78 28.50
C SER A 9 -60.99 -1.38 27.49
N ILE A 10 -60.33 -0.25 27.76
CA ILE A 10 -59.08 0.15 27.12
C ILE A 10 -58.02 -0.85 27.58
N ILE A 11 -57.64 -1.77 26.70
CA ILE A 11 -56.45 -2.60 26.87
C ILE A 11 -55.25 -1.70 26.53
N LEU A 12 -54.62 -1.20 27.59
CA LEU A 12 -53.34 -0.52 27.55
C LEU A 12 -52.27 -1.56 27.18
N CYS A 13 -52.03 -1.78 25.89
CA CYS A 13 -50.83 -2.47 25.43
C CYS A 13 -49.63 -1.58 25.73
N LEU A 14 -49.02 -1.79 26.91
CA LEU A 14 -47.69 -1.30 27.22
C LEU A 14 -46.75 -1.76 26.10
N HIS A 15 -46.30 -0.78 25.32
CA HIS A 15 -45.14 -0.92 24.48
C HIS A 15 -43.95 -1.07 25.42
N PHE A 16 -43.53 -2.31 25.70
CA PHE A 16 -42.15 -2.55 26.06
C PHE A 16 -41.32 -2.25 24.81
N ALA A 17 -40.95 -0.97 24.65
CA ALA A 17 -39.76 -0.61 23.93
C ALA A 17 -38.60 -1.21 24.72
N VAL A 18 -38.26 -2.47 24.40
CA VAL A 18 -36.91 -2.95 24.65
C VAL A 18 -36.05 -2.02 23.82
N ALA A 19 -35.38 -1.08 24.50
CA ALA A 19 -34.21 -0.45 23.93
C ALA A 19 -33.22 -1.59 23.72
N ASP A 20 -33.29 -2.23 22.55
CA ASP A 20 -32.17 -2.97 22.02
C ASP A 20 -31.03 -1.96 22.00
N SER A 21 -30.14 -2.07 23.00
CA SER A 21 -28.81 -1.56 22.86
C SER A 21 -28.20 -2.34 21.70
N LEU A 22 -28.42 -1.83 20.50
CA LEU A 22 -27.62 -2.14 19.33
C LEU A 22 -26.19 -1.85 19.80
N ALA A 23 -25.48 -2.88 20.24
CA ALA A 23 -24.05 -2.83 20.27
C ALA A 23 -23.68 -2.48 18.83
N ASP A 24 -23.22 -1.24 18.60
CA ASP A 24 -22.83 -0.76 17.29
C ASP A 24 -21.95 -1.84 16.66
N GLU A 25 -22.46 -2.52 15.62
CA GLU A 25 -21.65 -3.51 14.94
C GLU A 25 -20.37 -2.81 14.45
N PRO A 26 -19.19 -3.40 14.68
CA PRO A 26 -17.95 -2.76 14.29
C PRO A 26 -18.01 -2.43 12.80
N SER A 27 -17.72 -1.18 12.46
CA SER A 27 -17.71 -0.76 11.06
C SER A 27 -16.80 -1.68 10.24
N PRO A 28 -17.11 -1.99 8.96
CA PRO A 28 -16.34 -2.98 8.19
C PRO A 28 -14.83 -2.76 8.19
N GLY A 29 -14.36 -1.50 8.24
CA GLY A 29 -12.93 -1.25 8.32
C GLY A 29 -12.33 -1.29 9.72
N SER A 30 -13.10 -1.15 10.81
CA SER A 30 -12.59 -1.47 12.15
C SER A 30 -12.36 -2.97 12.30
N GLU A 31 -13.26 -3.80 11.75
CA GLU A 31 -13.06 -5.25 11.71
C GLU A 31 -11.85 -5.63 10.85
N LEU A 32 -11.76 -5.14 9.62
CA LEU A 32 -10.59 -5.37 8.76
C LEU A 32 -9.28 -4.94 9.43
N SER A 33 -9.26 -3.79 10.12
CA SER A 33 -8.07 -3.34 10.84
C SER A 33 -7.68 -4.29 11.97
N SER A 34 -8.67 -4.78 12.73
CA SER A 34 -8.46 -5.79 13.78
C SER A 34 -7.88 -7.07 13.20
N GLN A 35 -8.40 -7.51 12.05
CA GLN A 35 -7.90 -8.70 11.36
C GLN A 35 -6.48 -8.52 10.82
N LEU A 36 -6.15 -7.36 10.23
CA LEU A 36 -4.78 -7.05 9.78
C LEU A 36 -3.77 -7.10 10.92
N ARG A 37 -4.12 -6.61 12.12
CA ARG A 37 -3.25 -6.67 13.32
C ARG A 37 -2.94 -8.10 13.78
N LYS A 38 -3.76 -9.09 13.41
CA LYS A 38 -3.54 -10.50 13.78
C LYS A 38 -2.54 -11.20 12.86
N ILE A 39 -2.17 -10.60 11.73
CA ILE A 39 -1.17 -11.14 10.82
C ILE A 39 0.20 -10.97 11.48
N SER A 40 0.94 -12.06 11.68
CA SER A 40 2.20 -12.05 12.44
C SER A 40 3.30 -11.16 11.87
N THR A 41 3.25 -10.84 10.57
CA THR A 41 4.19 -9.94 9.91
C THR A 41 3.82 -8.46 9.99
N VAL A 42 2.63 -8.13 10.49
CA VAL A 42 2.15 -6.75 10.65
C VAL A 42 2.62 -6.20 11.98
N ALA A 43 3.33 -5.06 11.94
CA ALA A 43 3.83 -4.38 13.14
C ALA A 43 2.88 -3.29 13.62
N SER A 44 2.25 -2.56 12.69
CA SER A 44 1.26 -1.55 13.04
C SER A 44 0.23 -1.37 11.95
N VAL A 45 -0.98 -1.05 12.40
CA VAL A 45 -2.11 -0.61 11.59
C VAL A 45 -2.55 0.73 12.16
N VAL A 46 -2.63 1.77 11.32
CA VAL A 46 -3.06 3.12 11.69
C VAL A 46 -4.21 3.52 10.79
N ASN A 47 -5.30 4.02 11.38
CA ASN A 47 -6.53 4.29 10.65
C ASN A 47 -6.89 5.75 10.78
N THR A 48 -7.40 6.36 9.72
CA THR A 48 -8.10 7.65 9.84
C THR A 48 -9.47 7.44 10.49
N PRO A 49 -9.85 8.29 11.45
CA PRO A 49 -11.17 8.23 12.05
C PRO A 49 -12.23 8.65 11.02
N ILE A 50 -13.35 7.95 11.00
CA ILE A 50 -14.52 8.28 10.18
C ILE A 50 -15.78 8.23 11.03
N ASN A 51 -16.69 9.18 10.80
CA ASN A 51 -17.93 9.31 11.58
C ASN A 51 -19.11 8.51 10.98
N SER A 52 -18.87 7.78 9.89
CA SER A 52 -19.90 7.02 9.18
C SER A 52 -19.33 5.75 8.56
N LYS A 53 -20.19 4.85 8.09
CA LYS A 53 -19.77 3.65 7.37
C LYS A 53 -19.01 4.05 6.09
N PRO A 54 -17.79 3.54 5.87
CA PRO A 54 -16.99 3.93 4.72
C PRO A 54 -17.60 3.40 3.42
N LYS A 55 -17.60 4.23 2.37
CA LYS A 55 -17.93 3.81 1.00
C LYS A 55 -16.75 3.10 0.33
N GLN A 56 -15.54 3.45 0.74
CA GLN A 56 -14.29 2.88 0.26
C GLN A 56 -13.30 2.75 1.42
N ILE A 57 -12.47 1.71 1.38
CA ILE A 57 -11.34 1.52 2.28
C ILE A 57 -10.08 1.49 1.44
N ILE A 58 -9.13 2.37 1.72
CA ILE A 58 -7.81 2.38 1.11
C ILE A 58 -6.83 1.77 2.11
N ILE A 59 -6.22 0.65 1.75
CA ILE A 59 -5.14 0.01 2.50
C ILE A 59 -3.81 0.42 1.87
N HIS A 60 -3.02 1.20 2.59
CA HIS A 60 -1.65 1.57 2.24
C HIS A 60 -0.66 0.65 2.92
N LEU A 61 -0.07 -0.27 2.15
CA LEU A 61 1.06 -1.07 2.59
C LEU A 61 2.34 -0.24 2.46
N LEU A 62 2.92 0.15 3.60
CA LEU A 62 4.11 0.99 3.62
C LEU A 62 5.30 0.25 2.99
N ASN A 63 5.94 0.90 2.03
CA ASN A 63 6.97 0.30 1.21
C ASN A 63 8.37 0.84 1.51
N TRP A 64 9.33 -0.08 1.62
CA TRP A 64 10.76 0.20 1.52
C TRP A 64 11.15 -0.13 0.08
N HIS A 65 11.13 0.88 -0.78
CA HIS A 65 11.15 0.68 -2.23
C HIS A 65 12.57 0.37 -2.71
N PHE A 66 12.67 -0.45 -3.75
CA PHE A 66 13.92 -0.68 -4.46
C PHE A 66 14.37 0.60 -5.16
N VAL A 67 15.67 0.91 -5.07
CA VAL A 67 16.34 1.93 -5.88
C VAL A 67 17.57 1.34 -6.58
N SER A 68 18.00 1.98 -7.67
CA SER A 68 19.23 1.58 -8.35
C SER A 68 20.45 1.82 -7.44
N ARG A 69 21.55 1.14 -7.74
CA ARG A 69 22.82 1.32 -7.00
C ARG A 69 23.32 2.77 -7.08
N ASP A 70 23.11 3.43 -8.21
CA ASP A 70 23.55 4.81 -8.43
C ASP A 70 22.67 5.81 -7.66
N ASP A 71 21.35 5.59 -7.64
CA ASP A 71 20.44 6.40 -6.82
C ASP A 71 20.75 6.20 -5.32
N PHE A 72 20.95 4.96 -4.88
CA PHE A 72 21.36 4.66 -3.49
C PHE A 72 22.68 5.34 -3.11
N ALA A 73 23.68 5.27 -3.99
CA ALA A 73 24.97 5.91 -3.75
C ALA A 73 24.84 7.44 -3.68
N THR A 74 23.97 8.03 -4.51
CA THR A 74 23.68 9.47 -4.50
C THR A 74 23.06 9.88 -3.17
N ASP A 75 22.00 9.20 -2.74
CA ASP A 75 21.33 9.43 -1.45
C ASP A 75 22.30 9.29 -0.27
N LEU A 76 23.11 8.24 -0.27
CA LEU A 76 24.08 7.97 0.79
C LEU A 76 25.14 9.08 0.86
N SER A 77 25.64 9.54 -0.29
CA SER A 77 26.64 10.61 -0.36
C SER A 77 26.12 11.97 0.12
N ASP A 78 24.83 12.26 -0.10
CA ASP A 78 24.17 13.48 0.39
C ASP A 78 23.93 13.45 1.91
N SER A 79 23.86 12.24 2.50
CA SER A 79 23.64 12.02 3.94
C SER A 79 24.91 11.86 4.79
N SER A 80 26.07 11.61 4.17
CA SER A 80 27.33 11.32 4.87
C SER A 80 28.28 12.52 4.91
N ASP A 81 28.83 12.86 6.08
CA ASP A 81 29.85 13.91 6.22
C ASP A 81 31.22 13.52 5.62
N SER A 82 31.45 12.23 5.38
CA SER A 82 32.70 11.67 4.86
C SER A 82 32.48 10.87 3.58
N LYS A 83 33.35 11.05 2.59
CA LYS A 83 33.30 10.31 1.33
C LYS A 83 33.55 8.80 1.57
N LEU A 84 32.51 7.99 1.38
CA LEU A 84 32.59 6.53 1.42
C LEU A 84 33.37 6.00 0.21
N SER A 85 34.04 4.86 0.40
CA SER A 85 34.68 4.12 -0.68
C SER A 85 33.66 3.31 -1.49
N GLU A 86 34.01 2.96 -2.73
CA GLU A 86 33.15 2.14 -3.60
C GLU A 86 32.79 0.79 -2.97
N ALA A 87 33.72 0.17 -2.24
CA ALA A 87 33.49 -1.10 -1.55
C ALA A 87 32.51 -0.97 -0.38
N GLU A 88 32.52 0.17 0.33
CA GLU A 88 31.56 0.44 1.40
C GLU A 88 30.17 0.71 0.83
N ILE A 89 30.07 1.48 -0.25
CA ILE A 89 28.81 1.72 -0.97
C ILE A 89 28.23 0.39 -1.46
N GLU A 90 29.05 -0.46 -2.06
CA GLU A 90 28.62 -1.76 -2.55
C GLU A 90 28.11 -2.67 -1.41
N LYS A 91 28.85 -2.75 -0.31
CA LYS A 91 28.42 -3.53 0.86
C LYS A 91 27.08 -3.04 1.41
N GLN A 92 26.92 -1.74 1.62
CA GLN A 92 25.68 -1.17 2.14
C GLN A 92 24.52 -1.35 1.15
N TYR A 93 24.79 -1.30 -0.16
CA TYR A 93 23.76 -1.54 -1.16
C TYR A 93 23.25 -2.99 -1.11
N TYR A 94 24.12 -3.99 -0.91
CA TYR A 94 23.68 -5.37 -0.71
C TYR A 94 22.84 -5.56 0.56
N GLU A 95 23.24 -4.92 1.67
CA GLU A 95 22.45 -4.92 2.91
C GLU A 95 21.08 -4.28 2.69
N PHE A 96 21.02 -3.17 1.96
CA PHE A 96 19.77 -2.53 1.55
C PHE A 96 18.88 -3.44 0.69
N LEU A 97 19.44 -4.18 -0.26
CA LEU A 97 18.69 -5.12 -1.08
C LEU A 97 18.09 -6.27 -0.24
N ASP A 98 18.83 -6.78 0.73
CA ASP A 98 18.31 -7.79 1.68
C ASP A 98 17.14 -7.25 2.50
N ASP A 99 17.21 -5.99 2.91
CA ASP A 99 16.12 -5.31 3.62
C ASP A 99 14.88 -5.09 2.74
N VAL A 100 15.06 -4.65 1.48
CA VAL A 100 13.98 -4.54 0.49
C VAL A 100 13.29 -5.89 0.31
N GLU A 101 14.04 -6.97 0.08
CA GLU A 101 13.48 -8.30 -0.11
C GLU A 101 12.74 -8.78 1.15
N ALA A 102 13.28 -8.54 2.34
CA ALA A 102 12.65 -8.92 3.60
C ALA A 102 11.32 -8.21 3.83
N VAL A 103 11.24 -6.90 3.54
CA VAL A 103 9.98 -6.13 3.58
C VAL A 103 8.97 -6.68 2.58
N GLN A 104 9.41 -6.91 1.34
CA GLN A 104 8.55 -7.44 0.28
C GLN A 104 8.01 -8.85 0.61
N LYS A 105 8.81 -9.71 1.26
CA LYS A 105 8.37 -11.03 1.72
C LYS A 105 7.23 -10.94 2.74
N GLU A 106 7.27 -9.98 3.65
CA GLU A 106 6.21 -9.75 4.64
C GLU A 106 4.95 -9.14 4.02
N GLN A 107 5.11 -8.13 3.17
CA GLN A 107 4.02 -7.53 2.40
C GLN A 107 3.28 -8.57 1.54
N LYS A 108 4.00 -9.54 0.97
CA LYS A 108 3.41 -10.65 0.19
C LYS A 108 2.42 -11.48 1.01
N GLN A 109 2.70 -11.68 2.30
CA GLN A 109 1.79 -12.42 3.19
C GLN A 109 0.49 -11.64 3.43
N ILE A 110 0.60 -10.31 3.61
CA ILE A 110 -0.56 -9.43 3.76
C ILE A 110 -1.40 -9.41 2.47
N LEU A 111 -0.77 -9.24 1.31
CA LEU A 111 -1.49 -9.26 0.03
C LEU A 111 -2.18 -10.60 -0.24
N ARG A 112 -1.53 -11.74 0.04
CA ARG A 112 -2.16 -13.06 -0.05
C ARG A 112 -3.35 -13.20 0.88
N TYR A 113 -3.23 -12.68 2.10
CA TYR A 113 -4.35 -12.64 3.06
C TYR A 113 -5.52 -11.81 2.52
N LEU A 114 -5.26 -10.63 1.95
CA LEU A 114 -6.27 -9.76 1.35
C LEU A 114 -6.92 -10.37 0.10
N ILE A 115 -6.14 -11.01 -0.77
CA ILE A 115 -6.63 -11.76 -1.94
C ILE A 115 -7.59 -12.88 -1.49
N LYS A 116 -7.20 -13.65 -0.47
CA LYS A 116 -7.94 -14.82 0.00
C LYS A 116 -9.23 -14.46 0.74
N ASN A 117 -9.19 -13.47 1.63
CA ASN A 117 -10.28 -13.19 2.58
C ASN A 117 -11.14 -11.99 2.18
N TYR A 118 -10.64 -11.12 1.31
CA TYR A 118 -11.32 -9.88 0.91
C TYR A 118 -11.40 -9.73 -0.61
N GLU A 119 -11.12 -10.80 -1.35
CA GLU A 119 -11.21 -10.87 -2.82
C GLU A 119 -10.45 -9.77 -3.57
N VAL A 120 -9.39 -9.22 -2.98
CA VAL A 120 -8.55 -8.23 -3.66
C VAL A 120 -7.97 -8.86 -4.93
N ARG A 121 -8.28 -8.28 -6.10
CA ARG A 121 -7.78 -8.75 -7.40
C ARG A 121 -6.77 -7.81 -8.05
N SER A 122 -6.68 -6.59 -7.55
CA SER A 122 -5.82 -5.56 -8.12
C SER A 122 -5.17 -4.73 -7.04
N VAL A 123 -3.93 -4.30 -7.28
CA VAL A 123 -3.17 -3.43 -6.38
C VAL A 123 -2.66 -2.22 -7.16
N TYR A 124 -2.75 -1.04 -6.57
CA TYR A 124 -2.17 0.17 -7.15
C TYR A 124 -0.70 0.29 -6.75
N LEU A 125 0.15 0.61 -7.71
CA LEU A 125 1.60 0.62 -7.53
C LEU A 125 2.18 2.02 -7.80
N GLU A 126 2.94 2.53 -6.83
CA GLU A 126 3.76 3.72 -6.97
C GLU A 126 4.76 3.61 -8.13
N GLY A 127 5.05 4.72 -8.81
CA GLY A 127 5.97 4.75 -9.95
C GLY A 127 5.39 4.19 -11.26
N LEU A 128 4.20 3.59 -11.22
CA LEU A 128 3.49 3.11 -12.39
C LEU A 128 2.46 4.13 -12.88
N THR A 129 2.58 4.51 -14.15
CA THR A 129 1.69 5.43 -14.87
C THR A 129 0.99 4.69 -16.02
N ALA A 130 -0.05 5.30 -16.59
CA ALA A 130 -0.67 4.76 -17.81
C ALA A 130 0.32 4.64 -19.00
N LYS A 131 1.38 5.47 -19.05
CA LYS A 131 2.36 5.49 -20.15
C LYS A 131 3.33 4.31 -20.12
N ASN A 132 3.75 3.87 -18.94
CA ASN A 132 4.71 2.77 -18.77
C ASN A 132 4.05 1.42 -18.45
N LEU A 133 2.72 1.37 -18.27
CA LEU A 133 1.97 0.14 -17.97
C LEU A 133 2.23 -0.99 -18.97
N ASN A 134 2.30 -0.70 -20.28
CA ASN A 134 2.56 -1.73 -21.28
C ASN A 134 3.96 -2.32 -21.15
N ALA A 135 4.98 -1.48 -20.93
CA ALA A 135 6.35 -1.94 -20.71
C ALA A 135 6.46 -2.78 -19.42
N PHE A 136 5.79 -2.33 -18.35
CA PHE A 136 5.69 -3.07 -17.09
C PHE A 136 5.06 -4.46 -17.30
N ASN A 137 3.92 -4.55 -17.99
CA ASN A 137 3.24 -5.83 -18.24
C ASN A 137 4.09 -6.77 -19.11
N SER A 138 4.79 -6.23 -20.11
CA SER A 138 5.74 -7.00 -20.91
C SER A 138 6.88 -7.55 -20.05
N PHE A 139 7.41 -6.75 -19.12
CA PHE A 139 8.49 -7.19 -18.24
C PHE A 139 8.02 -8.27 -17.25
N VAL A 140 6.84 -8.10 -16.64
CA VAL A 140 6.19 -9.13 -15.81
C VAL A 140 6.03 -10.45 -16.59
N LYS A 141 5.60 -10.38 -17.85
CA LYS A 141 5.47 -11.55 -18.71
C LYS A 141 6.82 -12.22 -18.95
N THR A 142 7.86 -11.44 -19.31
CA THR A 142 9.21 -11.96 -19.52
C THR A 142 9.73 -12.70 -18.28
N LEU A 143 9.60 -12.12 -17.09
CA LEU A 143 10.07 -12.77 -15.86
C LEU A 143 9.25 -14.02 -15.50
N ARG A 144 7.95 -14.05 -15.82
CA ARG A 144 7.13 -15.26 -15.64
C ARG A 144 7.60 -16.41 -16.53
N GLU A 145 8.03 -16.11 -17.74
CA GLU A 145 8.50 -17.09 -18.73
C GLU A 145 9.99 -17.42 -18.58
N PHE A 146 10.71 -16.70 -17.72
CA PHE A 146 12.14 -16.91 -17.50
C PHE A 146 12.40 -18.12 -16.61
N GLU A 147 13.18 -19.07 -17.13
CA GLU A 147 13.66 -20.22 -16.37
C GLU A 147 14.93 -19.84 -15.62
N VAL A 148 14.83 -19.70 -14.29
CA VAL A 148 15.98 -19.44 -13.43
C VAL A 148 16.91 -20.67 -13.48
N PRO A 149 18.18 -20.53 -13.86
CA PRO A 149 19.09 -21.66 -13.97
C PRO A 149 19.27 -22.34 -12.62
N GLU A 150 19.42 -23.67 -12.58
CA GLU A 150 19.63 -24.40 -11.31
C GLU A 150 21.12 -24.46 -10.92
N GLY A 151 22.03 -24.36 -11.89
CA GLY A 151 23.47 -24.52 -11.72
C GLY A 151 24.14 -23.46 -10.84
N ASN A 152 25.41 -23.71 -10.49
CA ASN A 152 26.22 -22.84 -9.64
C ASN A 152 27.43 -22.26 -10.39
N GLY A 153 27.40 -22.26 -11.73
CA GLY A 153 28.42 -21.59 -12.53
C GLY A 153 28.32 -20.07 -12.39
N ALA A 154 29.38 -19.34 -12.75
CA ALA A 154 29.40 -17.88 -12.64
C ALA A 154 28.25 -17.21 -13.41
N ILE A 155 27.91 -17.73 -14.60
CA ILE A 155 26.78 -17.24 -15.41
C ILE A 155 25.44 -17.55 -14.72
N ASP A 156 25.28 -18.75 -14.16
CA ASP A 156 24.05 -19.13 -13.46
C ASP A 156 23.81 -18.23 -12.23
N LEU A 157 24.86 -17.98 -11.46
CA LEU A 157 24.81 -17.10 -10.30
C LEU A 157 24.48 -15.66 -10.70
N PHE A 158 25.09 -15.15 -11.78
CA PHE A 158 24.77 -13.84 -12.33
C PHE A 158 23.29 -13.72 -12.73
N LEU A 159 22.77 -14.72 -13.45
CA LEU A 159 21.36 -14.73 -13.87
C LEU A 159 20.39 -14.85 -12.69
N LYS A 160 20.72 -15.66 -11.68
CA LYS A 160 19.95 -15.75 -10.42
C LYS A 160 19.87 -14.41 -9.71
N GLU A 161 21.00 -13.71 -9.59
CA GLU A 161 21.05 -12.40 -8.93
C GLU A 161 20.33 -11.32 -9.73
N GLN A 162 20.47 -11.31 -11.06
CA GLN A 162 19.72 -10.38 -11.92
C GLN A 162 18.21 -10.61 -11.78
N TYR A 163 17.77 -11.87 -11.86
CA TYR A 163 16.37 -12.21 -11.68
C TYR A 163 15.82 -11.79 -10.31
N ARG A 164 16.60 -12.01 -9.24
CA ARG A 164 16.26 -11.54 -7.88
C ARG A 164 16.08 -10.03 -7.83
N ARG A 165 16.98 -9.26 -8.44
CA ARG A 165 16.89 -7.78 -8.51
C ARG A 165 15.70 -7.31 -9.32
N ASP A 166 15.44 -7.94 -10.47
CA ASP A 166 14.30 -7.62 -11.33
C ASP A 166 12.97 -7.84 -10.60
N LEU A 167 12.85 -8.91 -9.80
CA LEU A 167 11.68 -9.14 -8.95
C LEU A 167 11.52 -8.03 -7.89
N MET A 168 12.62 -7.62 -7.24
CA MET A 168 12.57 -6.55 -6.23
C MET A 168 12.18 -5.21 -6.85
N GLN A 169 12.71 -4.88 -8.03
CA GLN A 169 12.42 -3.65 -8.76
C GLN A 169 10.93 -3.54 -9.13
N LEU A 170 10.31 -4.65 -9.54
CA LEU A 170 8.87 -4.67 -9.86
C LEU A 170 7.97 -4.64 -8.62
N GLY A 171 8.50 -5.02 -7.46
CA GLY A 171 7.79 -5.04 -6.19
C GLY A 171 6.79 -6.20 -6.05
N VAL A 172 6.21 -6.30 -4.86
CA VAL A 172 5.33 -7.43 -4.46
C VAL A 172 4.13 -7.62 -5.37
N PRO A 173 3.41 -6.57 -5.82
CA PRO A 173 2.24 -6.77 -6.66
C PRO A 173 2.56 -7.50 -7.97
N ALA A 174 3.67 -7.15 -8.63
CA ALA A 174 4.11 -7.84 -9.84
C ALA A 174 4.62 -9.26 -9.56
N GLN A 175 5.32 -9.48 -8.43
CA GLN A 175 5.70 -10.84 -8.05
C GLN A 175 4.49 -11.77 -7.88
N LEU A 176 3.37 -11.25 -7.35
CA LEU A 176 2.11 -12.00 -7.26
C LEU A 176 1.41 -12.15 -8.61
N MET A 177 1.60 -11.22 -9.55
CA MET A 177 1.19 -11.45 -10.94
C MET A 177 2.02 -12.58 -11.57
N ILE A 178 3.34 -12.60 -11.37
CA ILE A 178 4.24 -13.64 -11.91
C ILE A 178 3.77 -15.03 -11.47
N THR A 179 3.38 -15.19 -10.21
CA THR A 179 2.84 -16.46 -9.66
C THR A 179 1.36 -16.71 -9.92
N ASN A 180 0.69 -15.84 -10.70
CA ASN A 180 -0.75 -15.88 -11.00
C ASN A 180 -1.67 -15.80 -9.77
N GLU A 181 -1.20 -15.19 -8.68
CA GLU A 181 -1.99 -14.96 -7.46
C GLU A 181 -2.76 -13.63 -7.50
N LEU A 182 -2.26 -12.65 -8.26
CA LEU A 182 -2.90 -11.34 -8.46
C LEU A 182 -3.29 -11.16 -9.93
N ASN A 183 -4.48 -10.62 -10.21
CA ASN A 183 -4.97 -10.47 -11.57
C ASN A 183 -4.31 -9.28 -12.28
N SER A 184 -4.15 -8.15 -11.60
CA SER A 184 -3.57 -6.96 -12.21
C SER A 184 -2.91 -6.01 -11.23
N VAL A 185 -1.98 -5.22 -11.76
CA VAL A 185 -1.42 -4.03 -11.10
C VAL A 185 -1.95 -2.81 -11.83
N ILE A 186 -2.40 -1.81 -11.07
CA ILE A 186 -3.01 -0.59 -11.57
C ILE A 186 -2.03 0.58 -11.38
N PRO A 187 -1.85 1.46 -12.37
CA PRO A 187 -1.10 2.70 -12.19
C PRO A 187 -1.65 3.55 -11.04
N LEU A 188 -0.78 3.96 -10.11
CA LEU A 188 -1.12 4.94 -9.07
C LEU A 188 -0.74 6.37 -9.48
N GLU A 189 0.12 6.53 -10.50
CA GLU A 189 0.71 7.81 -10.85
C GLU A 189 0.03 8.50 -12.03
N ASN A 190 -0.23 9.80 -11.87
CA ASN A 190 -0.43 10.71 -12.99
C ASN A 190 0.94 11.08 -13.58
N SER A 191 1.18 10.80 -14.87
CA SER A 191 2.49 11.01 -15.49
C SER A 191 3.03 12.44 -15.40
N ALA A 192 2.17 13.46 -15.40
CA ALA A 192 2.61 14.85 -15.32
C ALA A 192 3.03 15.20 -13.88
N ALA A 193 2.17 14.91 -12.91
CA ALA A 193 2.45 15.19 -11.50
C ALA A 193 3.66 14.37 -11.00
N PHE A 194 3.74 13.08 -11.36
CA PHE A 194 4.87 12.22 -11.04
C PHE A 194 6.20 12.75 -11.60
N LYS A 195 6.20 13.26 -12.84
CA LYS A 195 7.39 13.87 -13.44
C LYS A 195 7.78 15.16 -12.71
N SER A 196 6.81 15.98 -12.34
CA SER A 196 7.03 17.26 -11.65
C SER A 196 7.52 17.10 -10.22
N ALA A 197 7.18 15.99 -9.57
CA ALA A 197 7.56 15.68 -8.20
C ALA A 197 8.98 15.11 -8.06
N LYS A 198 9.63 14.70 -9.15
CA LYS A 198 10.98 14.11 -9.12
C LYS A 198 11.94 14.95 -8.26
N PRO A 199 12.58 14.35 -7.24
CA PRO A 199 13.35 15.10 -6.26
C PRO A 199 14.73 15.53 -6.78
N ILE A 200 15.12 15.16 -8.01
CA ILE A 200 16.45 15.48 -8.55
C ILE A 200 16.41 16.88 -9.21
N GLY A 201 17.17 17.81 -8.64
CA GLY A 201 17.37 19.14 -9.22
C GLY A 201 18.27 19.13 -10.47
N GLU A 202 18.30 20.24 -11.21
CA GLU A 202 19.13 20.39 -12.43
C GLU A 202 20.63 20.18 -12.21
N ASN A 203 21.09 20.31 -10.96
CA ASN A 203 22.47 20.11 -10.53
C ASN A 203 22.76 18.68 -10.02
N GLY A 204 21.81 17.75 -10.17
CA GLY A 204 21.92 16.38 -9.68
C GLY A 204 21.76 16.21 -8.17
N LYS A 205 21.50 17.29 -7.41
CA LYS A 205 21.25 17.21 -5.97
C LYS A 205 19.79 16.91 -5.67
N ILE A 206 19.54 16.20 -4.58
CA ILE A 206 18.20 15.93 -4.08
C ILE A 206 17.64 17.24 -3.49
N LYS A 207 16.53 17.72 -4.06
CA LYS A 207 15.72 18.81 -3.54
C LYS A 207 14.25 18.44 -3.67
N VAL A 208 13.66 18.04 -2.55
CA VAL A 208 12.22 17.74 -2.47
C VAL A 208 11.44 19.03 -2.73
N ASN A 209 10.57 18.99 -3.74
CA ASN A 209 9.59 20.04 -3.97
C ASN A 209 8.26 19.63 -3.33
N GLN A 210 8.06 20.06 -2.08
CA GLN A 210 6.88 19.69 -1.31
C GLN A 210 5.58 20.03 -2.04
N GLU A 211 5.47 21.20 -2.69
CA GLU A 211 4.26 21.56 -3.44
C GLU A 211 4.00 20.61 -4.61
N ALA A 212 5.05 20.11 -5.26
CA ALA A 212 4.91 19.15 -6.35
C ALA A 212 4.55 17.74 -5.85
N GLU A 213 5.08 17.31 -4.70
CA GLU A 213 4.70 16.04 -4.05
C GLU A 213 3.25 16.07 -3.59
N GLU A 214 2.80 17.13 -2.92
CA GLU A 214 1.40 17.30 -2.52
C GLU A 214 0.43 17.23 -3.72
N LYS A 215 0.82 17.84 -4.84
CA LYS A 215 0.06 17.75 -6.10
C LYS A 215 0.06 16.33 -6.67
N ARG A 216 1.16 15.59 -6.55
CA ARG A 216 1.24 14.18 -6.97
C ARG A 216 0.31 13.32 -6.12
N GLU A 217 0.31 13.48 -4.80
CA GLU A 217 -0.54 12.76 -3.86
C GLU A 217 -2.04 13.07 -4.09
N ASP A 218 -2.40 14.32 -4.36
CA ASP A 218 -3.77 14.70 -4.77
C ASP A 218 -4.21 13.97 -6.06
N GLU A 219 -3.29 13.80 -7.03
CA GLU A 219 -3.57 13.05 -8.25
C GLU A 219 -3.71 11.54 -7.98
N MET A 220 -2.93 10.97 -7.06
CA MET A 220 -3.11 9.58 -6.62
C MET A 220 -4.52 9.36 -6.05
N LEU A 221 -5.00 10.27 -5.19
CA LEU A 221 -6.36 10.20 -4.64
C LEU A 221 -7.45 10.36 -5.72
N LYS A 222 -7.22 11.18 -6.75
CA LYS A 222 -8.13 11.29 -7.92
C LYS A 222 -8.20 10.00 -8.73
N ILE A 223 -7.15 9.19 -8.74
CA ILE A 223 -7.14 7.86 -9.33
C ILE A 223 -7.90 6.88 -8.43
N LEU A 224 -7.60 6.86 -7.13
CA LEU A 224 -8.18 5.93 -6.16
C LEU A 224 -9.68 6.12 -5.96
N ARG A 225 -10.20 7.36 -5.99
CA ARG A 225 -11.64 7.65 -5.81
C ARG A 225 -12.54 7.06 -6.90
N LYS A 226 -11.98 6.55 -8.00
CA LYS A 226 -12.73 5.85 -9.05
C LYS A 226 -13.10 4.42 -8.65
N GLY A 227 -12.46 3.88 -7.62
CA GLY A 227 -12.75 2.56 -7.06
C GLY A 227 -13.95 2.55 -6.11
N GLN A 228 -14.38 1.35 -5.74
CA GLN A 228 -15.37 1.09 -4.69
C GLN A 228 -14.87 -0.08 -3.82
N GLY A 229 -15.35 -0.18 -2.58
CA GLY A 229 -14.93 -1.26 -1.69
C GLY A 229 -13.50 -1.10 -1.22
N ILE A 230 -12.67 -2.15 -1.33
CA ILE A 230 -11.29 -2.15 -0.86
C ILE A 230 -10.34 -1.84 -2.02
N SER A 231 -9.56 -0.78 -1.87
CA SER A 231 -8.42 -0.46 -2.72
C SER A 231 -7.13 -0.70 -1.94
N VAL A 232 -6.20 -1.45 -2.51
CA VAL A 232 -4.88 -1.68 -1.88
C VAL A 232 -3.82 -0.95 -2.68
N ILE A 233 -2.97 -0.21 -1.99
CA ILE A 233 -1.85 0.53 -2.58
C ILE A 233 -0.54 0.07 -1.92
N VAL A 234 0.52 -0.04 -2.73
CA VAL A 234 1.90 -0.18 -2.26
C VAL A 234 2.60 1.12 -2.60
N LEU A 235 2.97 1.86 -1.56
CA LEU A 235 3.43 3.25 -1.64
C LEU A 235 4.51 3.47 -0.57
N GLY A 236 5.51 4.29 -0.87
CA GLY A 236 6.56 4.67 0.06
C GLY A 236 5.98 5.26 1.34
N GLY A 237 6.50 4.87 2.50
CA GLY A 237 5.90 5.31 3.76
C GLY A 237 6.09 6.79 4.11
N GLY A 238 6.87 7.54 3.33
CA GLY A 238 6.91 9.00 3.36
C GLY A 238 5.64 9.68 2.83
N HIS A 239 4.81 8.97 2.05
CA HIS A 239 3.58 9.50 1.47
C HIS A 239 2.35 9.22 2.35
N ASP A 240 2.15 10.03 3.39
CA ASP A 240 0.94 9.96 4.21
C ASP A 240 -0.20 10.78 3.61
N LEU A 241 -1.11 10.12 2.89
CA LEU A 241 -2.24 10.77 2.22
C LEU A 241 -3.34 11.33 3.15
N THR A 242 -3.14 11.34 4.46
CA THR A 242 -4.16 11.72 5.45
C THR A 242 -4.62 13.17 5.28
N ASP A 243 -3.68 14.11 5.14
CA ASP A 243 -4.01 15.53 4.99
C ASP A 243 -4.59 15.82 3.59
N ASN A 244 -4.14 15.11 2.53
CA ASN A 244 -4.76 15.19 1.21
C ASN A 244 -6.23 14.75 1.25
N LEU A 245 -6.55 13.67 1.98
CA LEU A 245 -7.93 13.19 2.14
C LEU A 245 -8.81 14.24 2.83
N GLU A 246 -8.31 14.87 3.90
CA GLU A 246 -9.00 15.95 4.61
C GLU A 246 -9.20 17.18 3.72
N ARG A 247 -8.14 17.63 3.06
CA ARG A 247 -8.14 18.77 2.13
C ARG A 247 -9.11 18.57 0.96
N MET A 248 -9.20 17.35 0.44
CA MET A 248 -10.10 16.97 -0.64
C MET A 248 -11.53 16.63 -0.16
N LYS A 249 -11.80 16.67 1.15
CA LYS A 249 -13.10 16.37 1.77
C LYS A 249 -13.64 14.98 1.42
N LEU A 250 -12.77 13.98 1.52
CA LEU A 250 -13.09 12.58 1.21
C LEU A 250 -13.59 11.81 2.46
N ASP A 251 -14.55 12.40 3.18
CA ASP A 251 -15.03 11.95 4.51
C ASP A 251 -15.66 10.54 4.54
N SER A 252 -15.91 9.95 3.37
CA SER A 252 -16.48 8.60 3.23
C SER A 252 -15.44 7.53 2.90
N VAL A 253 -14.15 7.90 2.86
CA VAL A 253 -13.03 7.00 2.61
C VAL A 253 -12.34 6.71 3.93
N GLN A 254 -12.26 5.43 4.29
CA GLN A 254 -11.38 5.01 5.37
C GLN A 254 -9.98 4.78 4.83
N TYR A 255 -8.98 5.33 5.48
CA TYR A 255 -7.59 5.14 5.10
C TYR A 255 -6.86 4.39 6.20
N ILE A 256 -6.20 3.29 5.82
CA ILE A 256 -5.54 2.35 6.71
C ILE A 256 -4.09 2.21 6.25
N ARG A 257 -3.15 2.70 7.06
CA ARG A 257 -1.70 2.51 6.85
C ARG A 257 -1.23 1.27 7.59
N VAL A 258 -0.51 0.40 6.90
CA VAL A 258 -0.04 -0.90 7.42
C VAL A 258 1.48 -1.00 7.26
N ALA A 259 2.18 -1.09 8.38
CA ALA A 259 3.62 -1.31 8.42
C ALA A 259 3.91 -2.78 8.76
N THR A 260 4.85 -3.39 8.06
CA THR A 260 5.37 -4.72 8.43
C THR A 260 6.46 -4.60 9.51
N ASN A 261 6.80 -5.72 10.15
CA ASN A 261 7.88 -5.77 11.14
C ASN A 261 9.23 -5.33 10.55
N ARG A 262 9.55 -5.81 9.34
CA ARG A 262 10.77 -5.43 8.62
C ARG A 262 10.75 -3.97 8.21
N TYR A 263 9.61 -3.46 7.73
CA TYR A 263 9.50 -2.05 7.38
C TYR A 263 9.83 -1.16 8.60
N LYS A 264 9.20 -1.43 9.75
CA LYS A 264 9.50 -0.69 10.98
C LYS A 264 10.97 -0.76 11.36
N LYS A 265 11.54 -1.97 11.32
CA LYS A 265 12.95 -2.18 11.68
C LYS A 265 13.88 -1.32 10.82
N VAL A 266 13.66 -1.21 9.52
CA VAL A 266 14.56 -0.48 8.63
C VAL A 266 14.35 1.03 8.68
N THR A 267 13.19 1.51 9.13
CA THR A 267 12.91 2.95 9.25
C THR A 267 13.14 3.54 10.64
N GLU A 268 13.27 2.70 11.67
CA GLU A 268 13.49 3.12 13.06
C GLU A 268 14.99 3.05 13.47
N ASN A 269 15.86 2.48 12.62
CA ASN A 269 17.32 2.47 12.79
C ASN A 269 17.97 3.64 12.07
#